data_AF-A0A3B9F909-F1
#
_entry.id   AF-A0A3B9F909-F1
#
_cell.length_a   1.000
_cell.length_b   1.000
_cell.length_c   1.000
_cell.angle_alpha   90.00
_cell.angle_beta   90.00
_cell.angle_gamma   90.00
#
_symmetry.space_group_name_H-M   'P 1'
#
loop_
_entity.id
_entity.type
_entity.pdbx_description
1 polymer ?
#
loop_
_entity_poly.entity_id
_entity_poly.type
_entity_poly.pdbx_seq_one_letter_code
_entity_poly.pdbx_strand_id
1 'polypeptide(L)'
;MNFRNIQFNPSHLLSGLRPWLNLFIALWLLGSFGLGWLVNSFLILLGLLSITPVILFFGFRWWLQGNLVGGCCPVCGNEVTGLNNTQLQCNSCGEKLLIREKQIQRFSAEGTIDVEVTEVSYNSPEDS
;
A
#
# COMPACT_ATOMS: atom_id res chain seq x y z
N MET A 1 56.39 5.10 67.08
CA MET A 1 56.53 4.69 65.65
C MET A 1 56.04 5.83 64.79
N ASN A 2 56.90 6.37 63.91
CA ASN A 2 56.67 7.60 63.15
C ASN A 2 56.18 7.25 61.73
N PHE A 3 54.93 7.57 61.43
CA PHE A 3 54.34 7.40 60.10
C PHE A 3 54.35 8.74 59.36
N ARG A 4 55.52 9.14 58.88
CA ARG A 4 55.65 10.21 57.88
C ARG A 4 56.27 9.58 56.65
N ASN A 5 55.69 9.87 55.49
CA ASN A 5 56.12 9.47 54.15
C ASN A 5 55.40 8.24 53.59
N ILE A 6 54.11 8.42 53.29
CA ILE A 6 53.51 7.74 52.14
C ILE A 6 53.18 8.83 51.11
N GLN A 7 54.16 9.17 50.28
CA GLN A 7 53.95 10.02 49.12
C GLN A 7 53.32 9.16 48.02
N PHE A 8 52.00 9.05 48.02
CA PHE A 8 51.27 8.56 46.85
C PHE A 8 51.41 9.59 45.74
N ASN A 9 52.13 9.26 44.66
CA ASN A 9 52.25 10.11 43.49
C ASN A 9 51.15 9.71 42.48
N PRO A 10 49.98 10.38 42.45
CA PRO A 10 48.81 9.96 41.66
C PRO A 10 49.03 10.11 40.14
N SER A 11 50.11 10.79 39.73
CA SER A 11 50.41 11.12 38.34
C SER A 11 50.67 9.90 37.45
N HIS A 12 51.30 8.84 37.97
CA HIS A 12 51.67 7.65 37.19
C HIS A 12 50.52 6.62 37.06
N LEU A 13 49.56 6.63 38.00
CA LEU A 13 48.36 5.79 37.90
C LEU A 13 47.34 6.43 36.94
N LEU A 14 47.19 7.74 36.99
CA LEU A 14 46.22 8.47 36.16
C LEU A 14 46.59 8.45 34.66
N SER A 15 47.88 8.38 34.31
CA SER A 15 48.33 8.28 32.92
C SER A 15 47.96 6.95 32.26
N GLY A 16 48.01 5.84 32.99
CA GLY A 16 47.59 4.51 32.51
C GLY A 16 46.06 4.31 32.49
N LEU A 17 45.33 4.99 33.39
CA LEU A 17 43.87 4.90 33.51
C LEU A 17 43.11 5.78 32.50
N ARG A 18 43.71 6.89 32.03
CA ARG A 18 43.12 7.82 31.04
C ARG A 18 42.62 7.16 29.74
N PRO A 19 43.40 6.32 29.03
CA PRO A 19 42.92 5.71 27.79
C PRO A 19 41.78 4.72 28.04
N TRP A 20 41.81 4.01 29.17
CA TRP A 20 40.73 3.10 29.56
C TRP A 20 39.45 3.88 29.89
N LEU A 21 39.56 4.96 30.68
CA LEU A 21 38.44 5.85 31.00
C LEU A 21 37.80 6.44 29.74
N ASN A 22 38.61 6.90 28.79
CA ASN A 22 38.11 7.43 27.52
C ASN A 22 37.40 6.35 26.69
N LEU A 23 37.90 5.10 26.69
CA LEU A 23 37.24 3.97 26.03
C LEU A 23 35.88 3.68 26.66
N PHE A 24 35.79 3.66 27.99
CA PHE A 24 34.53 3.46 28.70
C PHE A 24 33.55 4.59 28.43
N ILE A 25 34.00 5.84 28.46
CA ILE A 25 33.17 7.00 28.14
C ILE A 25 32.70 6.94 26.69
N ALA A 26 33.58 6.61 25.74
CA ALA A 26 33.22 6.48 24.33
C ALA A 26 32.20 5.36 24.12
N LEU A 27 32.42 4.18 24.70
CA LEU A 27 31.49 3.05 24.60
C LEU A 27 30.16 3.36 25.29
N TRP A 28 30.19 4.07 26.42
CA TRP A 28 29.00 4.50 27.15
C TRP A 28 28.19 5.54 26.36
N LEU A 29 28.86 6.51 25.74
CA LEU A 29 28.23 7.52 24.89
C LEU A 29 27.66 6.86 23.63
N LEU A 30 28.45 6.07 22.92
CA LEU A 30 27.99 5.32 21.73
C LEU A 30 26.83 4.38 22.09
N GLY A 31 26.88 3.77 23.28
CA GLY A 31 25.81 2.95 23.80
C GLY A 31 24.54 3.75 24.10
N SER A 32 24.66 4.87 24.81
CA SER A 32 23.54 5.70 25.22
C SER A 32 22.87 6.41 24.03
N PHE A 33 23.68 6.91 23.08
CA PHE A 33 23.17 7.58 21.87
C PHE A 33 22.71 6.57 20.80
N GLY A 34 23.39 5.43 20.66
CA GLY A 34 23.12 4.43 19.63
C GLY A 34 22.02 3.43 20.00
N LEU A 35 22.02 2.87 21.21
CA LEU A 35 21.02 1.86 21.60
C LEU A 35 19.63 2.47 21.75
N GLY A 36 19.50 3.70 22.26
CA GLY A 36 18.20 4.35 22.39
C GLY A 36 17.49 4.51 21.04
N TRP A 37 18.23 5.00 20.03
CA TRP A 37 17.71 5.15 18.68
C TRP A 37 17.43 3.80 18.00
N LEU A 38 18.36 2.85 18.11
CA LEU A 38 18.25 1.54 17.46
C LEU A 38 17.10 0.71 18.04
N VAL A 39 16.97 0.66 19.37
CA VAL A 39 15.90 -0.08 20.04
C VAL A 39 14.54 0.55 19.75
N ASN A 40 14.44 1.89 19.77
CA ASN A 40 13.19 2.57 19.45
C ASN A 40 12.76 2.34 17.99
N SER A 41 13.70 2.42 17.04
CA SER A 41 13.42 2.12 15.64
C SER A 41 13.02 0.66 15.44
N PHE A 42 13.70 -0.28 16.11
CA PHE A 42 13.35 -1.70 16.06
C PHE A 42 11.96 -1.97 16.65
N LEU A 43 11.60 -1.33 17.77
CA LEU A 43 10.26 -1.40 18.36
C LEU A 43 9.18 -0.86 17.41
N ILE A 44 9.44 0.29 16.74
CA ILE A 44 8.52 0.85 15.74
C ILE A 44 8.37 -0.12 14.56
N LEU A 45 9.47 -0.67 14.05
CA LEU A 45 9.44 -1.64 12.96
C LEU A 45 8.65 -2.89 13.34
N LEU A 46 8.85 -3.41 14.55
CA LEU A 46 8.14 -4.58 15.06
C LEU A 46 6.65 -4.28 15.24
N GLY A 47 6.31 -3.12 15.79
CA GLY A 47 4.92 -2.65 15.90
C GLY A 47 4.28 -2.51 14.53
N LEU A 48 4.96 -1.88 13.57
CA LEU A 48 4.48 -1.76 12.20
C LEU A 48 4.33 -3.13 11.54
N LEU A 49 5.29 -4.04 11.69
CA LEU A 49 5.22 -5.39 11.14
C LEU A 49 4.05 -6.18 11.73
N SER A 50 3.71 -5.94 13.00
CA SER A 50 2.56 -6.58 13.65
C SER A 50 1.22 -5.97 13.23
N ILE A 51 1.16 -4.65 13.01
CA ILE A 51 -0.07 -3.93 12.66
C ILE A 51 -0.35 -3.99 11.14
N THR A 52 0.69 -4.00 10.32
CA THR A 52 0.63 -4.07 8.84
C THR A 52 -0.28 -5.18 8.33
N PRO A 53 -0.16 -6.46 8.75
CA PRO A 53 -1.04 -7.51 8.25
C PRO A 53 -2.51 -7.25 8.58
N VAL A 54 -2.79 -6.64 9.73
CA VAL A 54 -4.16 -6.29 10.14
C VAL A 54 -4.72 -5.21 9.20
N ILE A 55 -3.99 -4.11 9.04
CA ILE A 55 -4.40 -3.02 8.14
C ILE A 55 -4.54 -3.52 6.70
N LEU A 56 -3.58 -4.30 6.22
CA LEU A 56 -3.60 -4.86 4.87
C LEU A 56 -4.82 -5.75 4.68
N PHE A 57 -5.13 -6.63 5.62
CA PHE A 57 -6.30 -7.50 5.53
C PHE A 57 -7.61 -6.71 5.50
N PHE A 58 -7.83 -5.81 6.45
CA PHE A 58 -9.08 -5.04 6.50
C PHE A 58 -9.22 -4.05 5.34
N GLY A 59 -8.13 -3.35 4.99
CA GLY A 59 -8.10 -2.44 3.85
C GLY A 59 -8.33 -3.16 2.53
N PHE A 60 -7.67 -4.30 2.32
CA PHE A 60 -7.87 -5.11 1.12
C PHE A 60 -9.30 -5.66 1.02
N ARG A 61 -9.87 -6.14 2.14
CA ARG A 61 -11.26 -6.61 2.18
C ARG A 61 -12.26 -5.50 1.88
N TRP A 62 -12.09 -4.34 2.50
CA TRP A 62 -12.94 -3.17 2.25
C TRP A 62 -12.85 -2.71 0.79
N TRP A 63 -11.63 -2.65 0.25
CA TRP A 63 -11.40 -2.31 -1.16
C TRP A 63 -12.07 -3.30 -2.11
N LEU A 64 -11.93 -4.62 -1.88
CA LEU A 64 -12.59 -5.65 -2.67
C LEU A 64 -14.11 -5.47 -2.67
N GLN A 65 -14.73 -5.28 -1.51
CA GLN A 65 -16.19 -5.10 -1.42
C GLN A 65 -16.69 -3.87 -2.20
N GLY A 66 -15.92 -2.77 -2.22
CA GLY A 66 -16.27 -1.58 -2.97
C GLY A 66 -15.98 -1.66 -4.47
N ASN A 67 -15.01 -2.49 -4.87
CA ASN A 67 -14.52 -2.59 -6.24
C ASN A 67 -15.04 -3.83 -6.98
N LEU A 68 -15.62 -4.81 -6.30
CA LEU A 68 -16.32 -5.94 -6.93
C LEU A 68 -17.65 -5.46 -7.52
N VAL A 69 -17.85 -5.76 -8.80
CA VAL A 69 -19.05 -5.43 -9.56
C VAL A 69 -19.61 -6.74 -10.09
N GLY A 70 -20.83 -7.08 -9.68
CA GLY A 70 -21.60 -8.21 -10.21
C GLY A 70 -22.72 -7.73 -11.12
N GLY A 71 -22.94 -8.42 -12.22
CA GLY A 71 -24.02 -8.13 -13.17
C GLY A 71 -24.16 -9.20 -14.25
N CYS A 72 -25.10 -9.03 -15.17
CA CYS A 72 -25.31 -9.98 -16.26
C CYS A 72 -24.51 -9.59 -17.52
N CYS A 73 -24.04 -10.58 -18.27
CA CYS A 73 -23.43 -10.36 -19.57
C CYS A 73 -24.46 -9.82 -20.57
N PRO A 74 -24.22 -8.68 -21.25
CA PRO A 74 -25.15 -8.10 -22.21
C PRO A 74 -25.28 -8.87 -23.54
N VAL A 75 -24.55 -9.99 -23.69
CA VAL A 75 -24.63 -10.86 -24.87
C VAL A 75 -25.40 -12.13 -24.57
N CYS A 76 -25.01 -12.87 -23.53
CA CYS A 76 -25.60 -14.17 -23.21
C CYS A 76 -26.51 -14.17 -21.97
N GLY A 77 -26.59 -13.07 -21.23
CA GLY A 77 -27.41 -12.96 -20.02
C GLY A 77 -26.85 -13.67 -18.78
N ASN A 78 -25.73 -14.40 -18.89
CA ASN A 78 -25.16 -15.11 -17.74
C ASN A 78 -24.51 -14.15 -16.72
N GLU A 79 -24.51 -14.53 -15.45
CA GLU A 79 -23.90 -13.75 -14.38
C GLU A 79 -22.39 -13.69 -14.51
N VAL A 80 -21.84 -12.49 -14.39
CA VAL A 80 -20.41 -12.21 -14.44
C VAL A 80 -20.04 -11.27 -13.30
N THR A 81 -18.94 -11.58 -12.64
CA THR A 81 -18.39 -10.74 -11.56
C THR A 81 -16.96 -10.38 -11.90
N GLY A 82 -16.61 -9.11 -11.73
CA GLY A 82 -15.26 -8.63 -11.96
C GLY A 82 -14.93 -7.41 -11.12
N LEU A 83 -13.70 -6.94 -11.26
CA LEU A 83 -13.23 -5.73 -10.60
C LEU A 83 -13.58 -4.51 -11.45
N ASN A 84 -13.99 -3.42 -10.81
CA ASN A 84 -14.21 -2.15 -11.49
C ASN A 84 -12.92 -1.66 -12.16
N ASN A 85 -13.06 -1.02 -13.32
CA ASN A 85 -11.96 -0.58 -14.20
C ASN A 85 -11.07 -1.71 -14.74
N THR A 86 -11.63 -2.91 -14.92
CA THR A 86 -10.91 -4.03 -15.54
C THR A 86 -11.62 -4.56 -16.77
N GLN A 87 -10.85 -5.22 -17.64
CA GLN A 87 -11.35 -5.97 -18.79
C GLN A 87 -11.35 -7.45 -18.42
N LEU A 88 -12.45 -8.15 -18.71
CA LEU A 88 -12.57 -9.58 -18.48
C LEU A 88 -13.26 -10.25 -19.67
N GLN A 89 -13.07 -11.55 -19.81
CA GLN A 89 -13.77 -12.35 -20.81
C GLN A 89 -14.89 -13.13 -20.14
N CYS A 90 -16.07 -13.17 -20.77
CA CYS A 90 -17.19 -13.95 -20.25
C CYS A 90 -16.89 -15.45 -20.42
N ASN A 91 -16.97 -16.21 -19.31
CA ASN A 91 -16.73 -17.66 -19.31
C ASN A 91 -17.78 -18.47 -20.12
N SER A 92 -18.92 -17.87 -20.46
CA SER A 92 -20.02 -18.55 -21.16
C SER A 92 -20.04 -18.30 -22.66
N CYS A 93 -19.78 -17.07 -23.11
CA CYS A 93 -19.84 -16.72 -24.54
C CYS A 93 -18.48 -16.30 -25.13
N GLY A 94 -17.44 -16.12 -24.31
CA GLY A 94 -16.12 -15.67 -24.78
C GLY A 94 -16.03 -14.19 -25.13
N GLU A 95 -17.08 -13.40 -24.89
CA GLU A 95 -17.10 -11.97 -25.20
C GLU A 95 -16.18 -11.17 -24.27
N LYS A 96 -15.50 -10.15 -24.82
CA LYS A 96 -14.70 -9.20 -24.04
C LYS A 96 -15.60 -8.13 -23.43
N LEU A 97 -15.60 -8.06 -22.10
CA LEU A 97 -16.38 -7.12 -21.32
C LEU A 97 -15.46 -6.09 -20.66
N LEU A 98 -15.94 -4.86 -20.56
CA LEU A 98 -15.30 -3.76 -19.84
C LEU A 98 -16.18 -3.38 -18.66
N ILE A 99 -15.61 -3.37 -17.46
CA ILE A 99 -16.30 -2.86 -16.27
C ILE A 99 -15.86 -1.42 -16.03
N ARG A 100 -16.75 -0.46 -16.26
CA ARG A 100 -16.52 0.96 -16.00
C ARG A 100 -17.69 1.49 -15.17
N GLU A 101 -17.41 2.34 -14.18
CA GLU A 101 -18.46 3.00 -13.36
C GLU A 101 -19.43 2.01 -12.68
N LYS A 102 -18.94 0.83 -12.27
CA LYS A 102 -19.76 -0.26 -11.72
C LYS A 102 -20.83 -0.81 -12.67
N GLN A 103 -20.67 -0.59 -13.97
CA GLN A 103 -21.52 -1.15 -15.02
C GLN A 103 -20.70 -2.09 -15.91
N ILE A 104 -21.31 -3.20 -16.31
CA ILE A 104 -20.72 -4.14 -17.27
C ILE A 104 -21.14 -3.72 -18.67
N GLN A 105 -20.17 -3.28 -19.47
CA GLN A 105 -20.38 -2.83 -20.85
C GLN A 105 -19.62 -3.74 -21.81
N ARG A 106 -20.04 -3.78 -23.07
CA ARG A 106 -19.22 -4.43 -24.11
C ARG A 106 -17.92 -3.65 -24.28
N PHE A 107 -16.84 -4.34 -24.60
CA PHE A 107 -15.61 -3.69 -25.04
C PHE A 107 -15.83 -3.08 -26.43
N SER A 108 -16.47 -1.91 -26.47
CA SER A 108 -16.65 -1.12 -27.68
C SER A 108 -15.61 -0.01 -27.68
N ALA A 109 -14.90 0.17 -28.81
CA ALA A 109 -14.20 1.43 -29.05
C ALA A 109 -15.24 2.55 -29.02
N GLU A 110 -15.02 3.57 -28.20
CA GLU A 110 -15.88 4.76 -28.08
C GLU A 110 -16.11 5.35 -29.49
N GLY A 111 -17.31 5.17 -30.06
CA GLY A 111 -17.58 5.69 -31.42
C GLY A 111 -18.70 5.07 -32.26
N THR A 112 -19.48 4.07 -31.80
CA THR A 112 -20.70 3.66 -32.53
C THR A 112 -21.88 4.41 -31.94
N ILE A 113 -22.20 5.55 -32.56
CA ILE A 113 -23.39 6.36 -32.28
C ILE A 113 -24.62 5.49 -32.57
N ASP A 114 -25.51 5.34 -31.58
CA ASP A 114 -26.84 4.76 -31.78
C ASP A 114 -27.55 5.58 -32.86
N VAL A 115 -27.73 4.97 -34.03
CA VAL A 115 -28.59 5.54 -35.08
C VAL A 115 -30.01 5.31 -34.61
N GLU A 116 -30.58 6.33 -33.96
CA GLU A 116 -32.03 6.40 -33.79
C GLU A 116 -32.64 6.54 -35.19
N VAL A 117 -33.19 5.43 -35.68
CA VAL A 117 -33.89 5.38 -36.96
C VAL A 117 -35.22 6.09 -36.77
N THR A 118 -35.21 7.42 -36.91
CA THR A 118 -36.44 8.18 -37.04
C THR A 118 -37.01 7.93 -38.43
N GLU A 119 -38.09 7.15 -38.48
CA GLU A 119 -38.90 6.92 -39.68
C GLU A 119 -39.50 8.25 -40.18
N VAL A 120 -38.82 8.88 -41.13
CA VAL A 120 -39.37 10.04 -41.85
C VAL A 120 -40.46 9.56 -42.81
N SER A 121 -41.72 9.70 -42.38
CA SER A 121 -42.90 9.56 -43.22
C SER A 121 -42.94 10.70 -44.25
N TYR A 122 -42.70 10.37 -45.51
CA TYR A 122 -42.88 11.29 -46.63
C TYR A 122 -44.39 11.41 -46.93
N ASN A 123 -45.02 12.48 -46.46
CA ASN A 123 -46.30 12.89 -47.02
C ASN A 123 -46.04 13.51 -48.40
N SER A 124 -46.19 12.69 -49.43
CA SER A 124 -46.24 13.12 -50.83
C SER A 124 -47.54 13.89 -51.05
N PRO A 125 -47.51 15.19 -51.37
CA PRO A 125 -48.70 15.90 -51.82
C PRO A 125 -48.95 15.51 -53.28
N GLU A 126 -49.88 14.58 -53.49
CA GLU A 126 -50.46 14.33 -54.80
C GLU A 126 -51.40 15.49 -55.18
N ASP A 127 -51.26 15.89 -56.44
CA ASP A 127 -51.99 16.88 -57.22
C ASP A 127 -53.49 17.05 -56.90
N SER A 128 -53.95 18.31 -56.91
CA SER A 128 -55.35 18.70 -57.09
C SER A 128 -55.47 19.95 -57.94
#